data_AF-A0A937VDW5-F1
#
_entry.id   AF-A0A937VDW5-F1
#
_cell.length_a   1.000
_cell.length_b   1.000
_cell.length_c   1.000
_cell.angle_alpha   90.00
_cell.angle_beta   90.00
_cell.angle_gamma   90.00
#
_symmetry.space_group_name_H-M   'P 1'
#
loop_
_entity.id
_entity.type
_entity.pdbx_description
1 polymer ?
#
loop_
_entity_poly.entity_id
_entity_poly.type
_entity_poly.pdbx_seq_one_letter_code
_entity_poly.pdbx_strand_id
1 'polypeptide(L)' 'MVTISVESADGQRFVLLSIEDWEGFEVGEDEDITKNKSLMEYLANRRSYGRRIPLAEVKAQLGVS' A
#
# COMPACT_ATOMS: atom_id res chain seq x y z
N MET A 1 -3.08 -1.05 -14.89
CA MET A 1 -2.47 -1.78 -13.76
C MET A 1 -2.48 -3.29 -14.00
N VAL A 2 -1.37 -3.81 -14.54
CA VAL A 2 -1.13 -5.26 -14.63
C VAL A 2 -0.54 -5.74 -13.30
N THR A 3 -1.09 -6.83 -12.78
CA THR A 3 -0.64 -7.46 -11.54
C THR A 3 -0.31 -8.91 -11.84
N ILE A 4 0.91 -9.35 -11.50
CA ILE A 4 1.33 -10.74 -11.65
C ILE A 4 1.54 -11.32 -10.25
N SER A 5 0.87 -12.42 -9.95
CA SER A 5 1.11 -13.19 -8.72
C SER A 5 2.11 -14.30 -9.01
N VAL A 6 3.17 -14.37 -8.22
CA VAL A 6 4.24 -15.37 -8.34
C VAL A 6 4.30 -16.15 -7.03
N GLU A 7 4.40 -17.47 -7.11
CA GLU A 7 4.60 -18.34 -5.94
C GLU A 7 5.97 -19.01 -6.08
N SER A 8 6.82 -18.90 -5.07
CA SER A 8 8.10 -19.60 -5.02
C SER A 8 7.91 -21.08 -4.69
N ALA A 9 8.96 -21.87 -4.91
CA ALA A 9 8.92 -23.32 -4.68
C ALA A 9 8.66 -23.71 -3.21
N ASP A 10 8.91 -22.80 -2.26
CA ASP A 10 8.60 -22.95 -0.83
C ASP A 10 7.22 -22.38 -0.43
N GLY A 11 6.39 -21.99 -1.40
CA GLY A 11 5.02 -21.52 -1.20
C GLY A 11 4.89 -20.04 -0.85
N GLN A 12 5.97 -19.26 -0.91
CA GLN A 12 5.92 -17.82 -0.63
C GLN A 12 5.30 -17.08 -1.84
N ARG A 13 4.31 -16.22 -1.56
CA ARG A 13 3.59 -15.48 -2.60
C ARG A 13 4.07 -14.04 -2.72
N PHE A 14 4.48 -13.68 -3.92
CA PHE A 14 4.89 -12.34 -4.32
C PHE A 14 3.87 -11.76 -5.29
N VAL A 15 3.68 -10.45 -5.20
CA VAL A 15 2.87 -9.71 -6.16
C VAL A 15 3.81 -8.73 -6.85
N LEU A 16 4.01 -8.92 -8.15
CA LEU A 16 4.72 -7.99 -9.00
C LEU A 16 3.68 -7.00 -9.56
N LEU A 17 3.93 -5.72 -9.31
CA LEU A 17 3.12 -4.61 -9.80
C LEU A 17 3.94 -3.86 -10.84
N SER A 18 3.34 -3.56 -12.00
CA SER A 18 3.97 -2.65 -12.95
C SER A 18 4.08 -1.26 -12.30
N ILE A 19 5.30 -0.72 -12.30
CA ILE A 19 5.64 0.63 -11.80
C ILE A 19 5.28 1.70 -12.84
N GLU A 20 4.95 1.33 -14.07
CA GLU A 20 4.64 2.26 -15.15
C GLU A 20 3.39 3.13 -14.87
N ASP A 21 2.48 2.64 -14.03
CA ASP A 21 1.29 3.38 -13.57
C ASP A 21 1.53 4.13 -12.23
N TRP A 22 2.77 4.15 -11.71
CA TRP A 22 3.10 4.75 -10.42
C TRP A 22 3.64 6.16 -10.60
N GLU A 23 2.97 7.13 -10.00
CA GLU A 23 3.53 8.47 -9.87
C GLU A 23 4.35 8.50 -8.58
N GLY A 24 5.67 8.48 -8.73
CA GLY A 24 6.59 8.69 -7.61
C GLY A 24 6.36 10.09 -7.03
N PHE A 25 6.33 10.20 -5.71
CA PHE A 25 6.29 11.48 -5.02
C PHE A 25 7.57 11.65 -4.22
N GLU A 26 8.16 12.84 -4.32
CA GLU A 26 9.27 13.25 -3.46
C GLU A 26 8.69 13.65 -2.10
N VAL A 27 9.32 13.20 -1.01
CA VAL A 27 8.90 13.56 0.34
C VAL A 27 9.22 15.06 0.54
N GLY A 28 8.20 15.91 0.69
CA GLY A 28 8.32 17.37 0.57
C GLY A 28 6.99 18.16 0.59
N GLU A 29 7.03 19.45 0.20
CA GLU A 29 5.91 20.39 0.36
C GLU A 29 4.73 20.18 -0.62
N ASP A 30 4.91 19.41 -1.70
CA ASP A 30 3.89 19.15 -2.74
C ASP A 30 3.49 17.66 -2.80
N GLU A 31 3.25 17.05 -1.64
CA GLU A 31 2.80 15.66 -1.52
C GLU A 31 1.32 15.49 -1.91
N ASP A 32 1.04 15.22 -3.18
CA ASP A 32 -0.28 14.73 -3.59
C ASP A 32 -0.28 13.20 -3.76
N ILE A 33 -0.35 12.50 -2.62
CA ILE A 33 -0.55 11.04 -2.57
C ILE A 33 -1.85 10.60 -3.27
N THR A 34 -2.80 11.52 -3.51
CA THR A 34 -4.09 11.20 -4.12
C THR A 34 -4.00 10.91 -5.63
N LYS A 35 -2.84 11.14 -6.25
CA LYS A 35 -2.57 10.72 -7.63
C LYS A 35 -2.52 9.20 -7.80
N ASN A 36 -2.20 8.46 -6.74
CA ASN A 36 -2.12 6.99 -6.73
C ASN A 36 -3.39 6.30 -6.19
N LYS A 37 -4.59 6.89 -6.37
CA LYS A 37 -5.87 6.36 -5.84
C LYS A 37 -6.13 4.88 -6.17
N SER A 38 -5.97 4.48 -7.43
CA SER A 38 -6.22 3.09 -7.85
C SER A 38 -5.29 2.08 -7.17
N LEU A 39 -4.05 2.47 -6.89
CA LEU A 39 -3.11 1.66 -6.11
C LEU A 39 -3.55 1.56 -4.65
N MET A 40 -3.94 2.67 -4.03
CA MET A 40 -4.44 2.66 -2.65
C MET A 40 -5.68 1.77 -2.50
N GLU A 41 -6.60 1.82 -3.46
CA GLU A 41 -7.76 0.92 -3.52
C GLU A 41 -7.35 -0.55 -3.66
N TYR A 42 -6.42 -0.86 -4.56
CA TYR A 42 -5.91 -2.21 -4.72
C TYR A 42 -5.25 -2.76 -3.44
N LEU A 43 -4.37 -1.97 -2.80
CA LEU A 43 -3.71 -2.34 -1.55
C LEU A 43 -4.70 -2.50 -0.40
N ALA A 44 -5.70 -1.62 -0.31
CA ALA A 44 -6.78 -1.72 0.66
C ALA A 44 -7.59 -3.02 0.48
N ASN A 45 -7.89 -3.39 -0.77
CA ASN A 45 -8.63 -4.62 -1.10
C ASN A 45 -7.80 -5.89 -0.84
N ARG A 46 -6.48 -5.86 -1.06
CA ARG A 46 -5.58 -6.97 -0.72
C ARG A 46 -5.57 -7.28 0.79
N ARG A 47 -5.86 -6.28 1.63
CA ARG A 47 -5.96 -6.41 3.09
C ARG A 47 -7.36 -6.79 3.57
N SER A 48 -8.17 -7.47 2.76
CA SER A 48 -9.57 -7.83 3.09
C SER A 48 -9.75 -8.56 4.44
N TYR A 49 -8.72 -9.25 4.94
CA TYR A 49 -8.72 -9.94 6.24
C TYR A 49 -7.73 -9.36 7.27
N GLY A 50 -7.07 -8.24 6.98
CA GLY A 50 -6.15 -7.59 7.90
C GLY A 50 -6.90 -6.84 9.00
N ARG A 51 -6.48 -6.99 10.27
CA ARG A 51 -7.02 -6.21 11.38
C ARG A 51 -6.84 -4.71 11.08
N ARG A 52 -7.94 -3.98 10.89
CA ARG A 52 -7.92 -2.53 10.78
C ARG A 52 -7.67 -1.94 12.16
N ILE A 53 -6.57 -1.19 12.29
CA ILE A 53 -6.23 -0.46 13.51
C ILE A 53 -6.61 1.00 13.28
N PRO A 54 -7.47 1.61 14.12
CA PRO A 54 -7.79 3.02 14.01
C PRO A 54 -6.54 3.90 14.07
N LEU A 55 -6.51 4.99 13.30
CA LEU A 55 -5.37 5.92 13.30
C LEU A 55 -5.06 6.46 14.71
N ALA A 56 -6.09 6.66 15.53
CA ALA A 56 -5.92 7.08 16.93
C ALA A 56 -5.14 6.06 17.77
N GLU A 57 -5.36 4.76 17.54
CA GLU A 57 -4.63 3.69 18.23
C GLU A 57 -3.16 3.66 17.77
N VAL A 58 -2.91 3.83 16.47
CA VAL A 58 -1.54 3.95 15.92
C VAL A 58 -0.82 5.17 16.50
N LYS A 59 -1.49 6.32 16.53
CA LYS A 59 -0.98 7.57 17.12
C LYS A 59 -0.59 7.40 18.59
N ALA A 60 -1.46 6.76 19.37
CA ALA A 60 -1.19 6.46 20.78
C ALA A 60 0.01 5.51 20.96
N GLN A 61 0.15 4.48 20.11
CA GLN A 61 1.31 3.57 20.14
C GLN A 61 2.63 4.28 19.78
N LEU A 62 2.58 5.25 18.87
CA LEU A 62 3.76 5.99 18.40
C LEU A 62 4.08 7.24 19.24
N GLY A 63 3.24 7.60 20.22
CA GLY A 63 3.44 8.78 21.06
C GLY A 63 3.24 10.11 20.32
N VAL A 64 2.51 10.11 19.21
CA VAL A 64 2.19 11.31 18.42
C VAL A 64 0.70 11.61 18.55
N SER A 65 0.37 12.69 19.25
CA SER A 65 -1.01 13.19 19.43
C SER A 65 -1.47 13.97 18.21
#